data_AF-A0A6V6ZD54-F1
#
_entry.id   AF-A0A6V6ZD54-F1
#
_cell.length_a   1.000
_cell.length_b   1.000
_cell.length_c   1.000
_cell.angle_alpha   90.00
_cell.angle_beta   90.00
_cell.angle_gamma   90.00
#
_symmetry.space_group_name_H-M   'P 1'
#
loop_
_entity.id
_entity.type
_entity.pdbx_description
1 polymer ?
#
loop_
_entity_poly.entity_id
_entity_poly.type
_entity_poly.pdbx_seq_one_letter_code
_entity_poly.pdbx_strand_id
1 'polypeptide(L)'
;MNDKLFTNKIFRILLILFVGIDLIIAISRISSNNDYASTIILRYFNLLLTLIAFISIFIITKQSLPIIKIYIILKQIIFPIFMIFYGLKEYIFYSLNRYKIENYFEFSFTLLIGFVLYYFFKKYKVENIIYKEKQNTETEIK
;
A
#
# COMPACT_ATOMS: atom_id res chain seq x y z
N MET A 1 -22.73 -12.52 10.82
CA MET A 1 -21.57 -13.30 10.34
C MET A 1 -20.38 -12.35 10.32
N ASN A 2 -19.28 -12.67 10.98
CA ASN A 2 -18.15 -11.74 11.16
C ASN A 2 -17.37 -11.64 9.84
N ASP A 3 -17.81 -10.78 8.93
CA ASP A 3 -17.05 -10.47 7.72
C ASP A 3 -15.75 -9.80 8.19
N LYS A 4 -14.66 -10.57 8.15
CA LYS A 4 -13.34 -10.14 8.59
C LYS A 4 -12.38 -10.33 7.43
N LEU A 5 -11.72 -9.26 7.01
CA LEU A 5 -10.64 -9.30 6.00
C LEU A 5 -9.40 -10.04 6.51
N PHE A 6 -9.14 -9.95 7.83
CA PHE A 6 -7.98 -10.54 8.47
C PHE A 6 -8.37 -11.31 9.72
N THR A 7 -7.74 -12.47 9.92
CA THR A 7 -7.92 -13.29 11.12
C THR A 7 -7.38 -12.58 12.36
N ASN A 8 -6.28 -11.84 12.21
CA ASN A 8 -5.60 -11.14 13.29
C ASN A 8 -6.04 -9.66 13.39
N LYS A 9 -6.61 -9.29 14.54
CA LYS A 9 -7.04 -7.91 14.83
C LYS A 9 -5.87 -6.92 14.96
N ILE A 10 -4.75 -7.35 15.54
CA ILE A 10 -3.56 -6.51 15.72
C ILE A 10 -2.97 -6.15 14.35
N PHE A 11 -2.85 -7.14 13.46
CA PHE A 11 -2.39 -6.88 12.09
C PHE A 11 -3.31 -5.88 11.36
N ARG A 12 -4.63 -6.03 11.51
CA ARG A 12 -5.58 -5.07 10.94
C ARG A 12 -5.36 -3.64 11.48
N ILE A 13 -5.18 -3.48 12.80
CA ILE A 13 -4.93 -2.17 13.41
C ILE A 13 -3.62 -1.55 12.89
N LEU A 14 -2.54 -2.35 12.83
CA LEU A 14 -1.27 -1.89 12.28
C LEU A 14 -1.41 -1.45 10.82
N LEU A 15 -2.12 -2.23 10.01
CA LEU A 15 -2.36 -1.89 8.61
C LEU A 15 -3.15 -0.58 8.47
N ILE A 16 -4.19 -0.35 9.30
CA ILE A 16 -4.94 0.90 9.33
C ILE A 16 -4.01 2.07 9.68
N LEU A 17 -3.14 1.88 10.69
CA LEU A 17 -2.23 2.92 11.13
C LEU A 17 -1.23 3.29 10.02
N PHE A 18 -0.60 2.30 9.38
CA PHE A 18 0.35 2.56 8.29
C PHE A 18 -0.32 3.22 7.08
N VAL A 19 -1.44 2.67 6.61
CA VAL A 19 -2.17 3.23 5.46
C VAL A 19 -2.73 4.62 5.79
N GLY A 20 -3.17 4.85 7.02
CA GLY A 20 -3.69 6.13 7.50
C GLY A 20 -2.62 7.22 7.55
N ILE A 21 -1.43 6.93 8.12
CA ILE A 21 -0.29 7.86 8.10
C ILE A 21 0.09 8.19 6.66
N ASP A 22 0.16 7.18 5.79
CA ASP A 22 0.46 7.34 4.38
C ASP A 22 -0.54 8.21 3.63
N LEU A 23 -1.83 8.11 3.97
CA LEU A 23 -2.90 8.92 3.41
C LEU A 23 -2.75 10.38 3.86
N ILE A 24 -2.48 10.63 5.14
CA ILE A 24 -2.23 11.98 5.66
C ILE A 24 -1.04 12.60 4.92
N ILE A 25 0.08 11.87 4.77
CA ILE A 25 1.25 12.34 4.03
C ILE A 25 0.90 12.64 2.57
N ALA A 26 0.10 11.78 1.92
CA ALA A 26 -0.31 11.99 0.54
C ALA A 26 -1.16 13.28 0.40
N ILE A 27 -2.09 13.52 1.32
CA ILE A 27 -2.91 14.74 1.37
C ILE A 27 -2.03 15.97 1.56
N SER A 28 -1.12 15.95 2.54
CA SER A 28 -0.21 17.07 2.82
C SER A 28 0.70 17.41 1.63
N ARG A 29 1.01 16.44 0.77
CA ARG A 29 1.86 16.66 -0.42
C ARG A 29 1.11 17.23 -1.62
N ILE A 30 -0.23 17.25 -1.61
CA ILE A 30 -1.01 17.83 -2.72
C ILE A 30 -0.96 19.35 -2.72
N SER A 31 -0.90 19.99 -1.55
CA SER A 31 -0.84 21.44 -1.43
C SER A 31 0.53 22.05 -1.74
N SER A 32 1.55 21.22 -2.02
CA SER A 32 2.88 21.70 -2.40
C SER A 32 2.86 22.19 -3.84
N ASN A 33 3.23 23.46 -4.05
CA ASN A 33 3.49 24.00 -5.39
C ASN A 33 4.79 23.39 -5.94
N ASN A 34 4.65 22.50 -6.94
CA ASN A 34 5.75 21.98 -7.75
C ASN A 34 5.44 22.25 -9.23
N ASP A 35 6.45 22.67 -9.99
CA ASP A 35 6.26 23.19 -11.36
C ASP A 35 6.09 22.12 -12.45
N TYR A 36 6.37 20.83 -12.16
CA TYR A 36 6.34 19.77 -13.16
C TYR A 36 5.04 18.96 -13.13
N ALA A 37 4.29 18.95 -14.24
CA ALA A 37 3.04 18.20 -14.40
C ALA A 37 3.17 16.69 -14.08
N SER A 38 4.30 16.06 -14.41
CA SER A 38 4.57 14.66 -14.09
C SER A 38 4.58 14.38 -12.59
N THR A 39 5.08 15.32 -11.78
CA THR A 39 5.09 15.20 -10.32
C THR A 39 3.70 15.35 -9.71
N ILE A 40 2.84 16.16 -10.33
CA ILE A 40 1.45 16.35 -9.94
C ILE A 40 0.66 15.04 -10.15
N ILE A 41 0.79 14.43 -11.33
CA ILE A 41 0.10 13.17 -11.66
C ILE A 41 0.49 12.06 -10.67
N LEU A 42 1.79 11.91 -10.37
CA LEU A 42 2.29 10.93 -9.39
C LEU A 42 1.71 11.14 -7.98
N ARG A 43 1.53 12.40 -7.56
CA ARG A 43 0.94 12.73 -6.24
C ARG A 43 -0.53 12.32 -6.17
N TYR A 44 -1.31 12.65 -7.19
CA TYR A 44 -2.72 12.26 -7.24
C TYR A 44 -2.90 10.74 -7.35
N PHE A 45 -2.06 10.05 -8.12
CA PHE A 45 -2.08 8.59 -8.17
C PHE A 45 -1.78 7.97 -6.81
N ASN A 46 -0.75 8.47 -6.09
CA ASN A 46 -0.42 8.01 -4.75
C ASN A 46 -1.56 8.28 -3.75
N LEU A 47 -2.19 9.45 -3.81
CA LEU A 47 -3.37 9.77 -3.00
C LEU A 47 -4.49 8.75 -3.28
N LEU A 48 -4.84 8.55 -4.54
CA LEU A 48 -5.93 7.66 -4.93
C LEU A 48 -5.67 6.22 -4.49
N LEU A 49 -4.44 5.73 -4.67
CA LEU A 49 -4.04 4.39 -4.22
C LEU A 49 -4.20 4.23 -2.70
N THR A 50 -3.73 5.22 -1.92
CA THR A 50 -3.82 5.17 -0.46
C THR A 50 -5.23 5.32 0.07
N LEU A 51 -6.03 6.18 -0.56
CA LEU A 51 -7.43 6.36 -0.21
C LEU A 51 -8.23 5.09 -0.45
N ILE A 52 -8.08 4.46 -1.62
CA ILE A 52 -8.79 3.22 -1.95
C ILE A 52 -8.33 2.07 -1.04
N ALA A 53 -7.02 1.98 -0.75
CA ALA A 53 -6.52 1.01 0.22
C ALA A 53 -7.09 1.22 1.62
N PHE A 54 -7.19 2.46 2.08
CA PHE A 54 -7.75 2.80 3.38
C PHE A 54 -9.23 2.39 3.47
N ILE A 55 -10.04 2.81 2.49
CA ILE A 55 -11.46 2.46 2.40
C ILE A 55 -11.65 0.94 2.37
N SER A 56 -10.80 0.22 1.63
CA SER A 56 -10.86 -1.24 1.48
C SER A 56 -10.65 -2.00 2.79
N ILE A 57 -10.09 -1.39 3.83
CA ILE A 57 -9.94 -2.02 5.16
C ILE A 57 -11.25 -1.99 5.96
N PHE A 58 -12.16 -1.07 5.63
CA PHE A 58 -13.45 -0.90 6.30
C PHE A 58 -14.59 -1.51 5.48
N ILE A 59 -14.59 -1.31 4.17
CA ILE A 59 -15.62 -1.82 3.27
C ILE A 59 -15.15 -3.16 2.70
N ILE A 60 -15.78 -4.25 3.16
CA ILE A 60 -15.40 -5.61 2.77
C ILE A 60 -16.11 -5.98 1.47
N THR A 61 -15.34 -6.02 0.40
CA THR A 61 -15.77 -6.47 -0.93
C THR A 61 -14.81 -7.54 -1.43
N LYS A 62 -15.15 -8.19 -2.55
CA LYS A 62 -14.23 -9.10 -3.25
C LYS A 62 -12.90 -8.44 -3.62
N GLN A 63 -12.90 -7.13 -3.86
CA GLN A 63 -11.73 -6.39 -4.33
C GLN A 63 -10.85 -5.86 -3.19
N SER A 64 -11.30 -5.90 -1.94
CA SER A 64 -10.60 -5.31 -0.81
C SER A 64 -9.21 -5.93 -0.57
N LEU A 65 -9.10 -7.27 -0.60
CA LEU A 65 -7.81 -7.96 -0.43
C LEU A 65 -6.83 -7.69 -1.59
N PRO A 66 -7.24 -7.78 -2.88
CA PRO A 66 -6.42 -7.35 -4.01
C PRO A 66 -5.92 -5.91 -3.88
N ILE A 67 -6.78 -4.96 -3.52
CA ILE A 67 -6.41 -3.55 -3.38
C ILE A 67 -5.34 -3.38 -2.29
N ILE A 68 -5.53 -3.99 -1.12
CA ILE A 68 -4.55 -3.93 -0.02
C ILE A 68 -3.21 -4.54 -0.46
N LYS A 69 -3.25 -5.67 -1.19
CA LYS A 69 -2.05 -6.29 -1.75
C LYS A 69 -1.32 -5.35 -2.72
N ILE A 70 -2.05 -4.71 -3.64
CA ILE A 70 -1.49 -3.76 -4.60
C ILE A 70 -0.84 -2.60 -3.87
N TYR A 71 -1.50 -2.04 -2.85
CA TYR A 71 -0.92 -0.98 -2.02
C TYR A 71 0.41 -1.42 -1.38
N ILE A 72 0.45 -2.59 -0.73
CA ILE A 72 1.68 -3.10 -0.08
C ILE A 72 2.79 -3.26 -1.12
N ILE A 73 2.51 -3.92 -2.24
CA ILE A 73 3.54 -4.20 -3.26
C ILE A 73 4.02 -2.90 -3.92
N LEU A 74 3.10 -2.07 -4.40
CA LEU A 74 3.46 -0.92 -5.21
C LEU A 74 4.08 0.19 -4.37
N LYS A 75 3.45 0.54 -3.24
CA LYS A 75 3.86 1.68 -2.42
C LYS A 75 4.95 1.34 -1.42
N GLN A 76 4.90 0.17 -0.78
CA GLN A 76 5.83 -0.18 0.31
C GLN A 76 7.04 -0.98 -0.16
N ILE A 77 7.00 -1.60 -1.36
CA ILE A 77 8.10 -2.42 -1.86
C ILE A 77 8.70 -1.83 -3.14
N ILE A 78 7.92 -1.74 -4.22
CA ILE A 78 8.42 -1.31 -5.53
C ILE A 78 8.90 0.14 -5.50
N PHE A 79 8.11 1.05 -4.91
CA PHE A 79 8.48 2.47 -4.88
C PHE A 79 9.79 2.73 -4.11
N PRO A 80 9.99 2.23 -2.88
CA PRO A 80 11.26 2.41 -2.17
C PRO A 80 12.45 1.78 -2.91
N ILE A 81 12.27 0.59 -3.48
CA ILE A 81 13.30 -0.05 -4.32
C ILE A 81 13.68 0.88 -5.47
N PHE A 82 12.69 1.37 -6.21
CA PHE A 82 12.90 2.29 -7.33
C PHE A 82 13.66 3.54 -6.90
N MET A 83 13.28 4.16 -5.77
CA MET A 83 13.93 5.39 -5.27
C MET A 83 15.37 5.14 -4.83
N ILE A 84 15.66 4.01 -4.18
CA ILE A 84 17.03 3.62 -3.79
C ILE A 84 17.90 3.43 -5.04
N PHE A 85 17.43 2.62 -6.01
CA PHE A 85 18.17 2.39 -7.25
C PHE A 85 18.36 3.65 -8.07
N TYR A 86 17.35 4.53 -8.12
CA TYR A 86 17.44 5.80 -8.79
C TYR A 86 18.51 6.71 -8.17
N GLY A 87 18.49 6.84 -6.84
CA GLY A 87 19.51 7.61 -6.13
C GLY A 87 20.91 7.05 -6.32
N LEU A 88 21.08 5.73 -6.23
CA LEU A 88 22.37 5.07 -6.45
C LEU A 88 22.87 5.22 -7.89
N LYS A 89 21.98 5.11 -8.88
CA LYS A 89 22.32 5.34 -10.29
C LYS A 89 22.88 6.75 -10.48
N GLU A 90 22.18 7.77 -9.99
CA GLU A 90 22.63 9.16 -10.13
C GLU A 90 24.01 9.38 -9.48
N TYR A 91 24.24 8.77 -8.32
CA TYR A 91 25.54 8.81 -7.65
C TYR A 91 26.65 8.13 -8.46
N ILE A 92 26.41 6.93 -9.00
CA ILE A 92 27.43 6.16 -9.73
C ILE A 92 27.77 6.82 -11.08
N PHE A 93 26.76 7.26 -11.83
CA PHE A 93 26.97 7.74 -13.21
C PHE A 93 27.35 9.22 -13.27
N TYR A 94 26.83 10.04 -12.36
CA TYR A 94 27.03 11.49 -12.40
C TYR A 94 27.83 12.02 -11.20
N SER A 95 28.24 11.16 -10.25
CA SER A 95 28.86 11.58 -8.98
C SER A 95 28.03 12.60 -8.19
N LEU A 96 26.73 12.67 -8.49
CA LEU A 96 25.78 13.58 -7.86
C LEU A 96 24.91 12.79 -6.90
N ASN A 97 25.02 13.12 -5.60
CA ASN A 97 24.13 12.53 -4.62
C ASN A 97 22.80 13.28 -4.61
N ARG A 98 21.78 12.70 -5.26
CA ARG A 98 20.47 13.32 -5.41
C ARG A 98 19.67 13.35 -4.10
N TYR A 99 19.96 12.42 -3.20
CA TYR A 99 19.25 12.28 -1.93
C TYR A 99 20.22 12.41 -0.76
N LYS A 100 19.74 12.97 0.35
CA LYS A 100 20.50 12.93 1.59
C LYS A 100 20.48 11.51 2.16
N ILE A 101 21.43 11.19 3.05
CA ILE A 101 21.55 9.86 3.66
C ILE A 101 20.27 9.44 4.38
N GLU A 102 19.57 10.41 4.98
CA GLU A 102 18.31 10.20 5.70
C GLU A 102 17.23 9.63 4.78
N ASN A 103 17.17 10.09 3.52
CA ASN A 103 16.19 9.59 2.57
C ASN A 103 16.46 8.12 2.20
N TYR A 104 17.72 7.72 2.06
CA TYR A 104 18.07 6.31 1.82
C TYR A 104 17.66 5.43 3.00
N PHE A 105 17.86 5.94 4.22
CA PHE A 105 17.41 5.28 5.43
C PHE A 105 15.89 5.17 5.48
N GLU A 106 15.15 6.24 5.17
CA GLU A 106 13.69 6.24 5.08
C GLU A 106 13.18 5.22 4.06
N PHE A 107 13.75 5.18 2.85
CA PHE A 107 13.34 4.19 1.84
C PHE A 107 13.65 2.76 2.27
N SER A 108 14.82 2.52 2.87
CA SER A 108 15.20 1.19 3.36
C SER A 108 14.30 0.71 4.49
N PHE A 109 13.93 1.61 5.40
CA PHE A 109 13.01 1.32 6.49
C PHE A 109 11.58 1.08 5.99
N THR A 110 11.11 1.89 5.05
CA THR A 110 9.83 1.70 4.36
C THR A 110 9.78 0.34 3.66
N LEU A 111 10.87 -0.04 2.99
CA LEU A 111 11.00 -1.35 2.34
C LEU A 111 10.92 -2.51 3.34
N LEU A 112 11.59 -2.39 4.48
CA LEU A 112 11.53 -3.38 5.56
C LEU A 112 10.10 -3.53 6.08
N ILE A 113 9.39 -2.42 6.33
CA ILE A 113 7.97 -2.44 6.70
C ILE A 113 7.13 -3.11 5.61
N GLY A 114 7.39 -2.81 4.33
CA GLY A 114 6.71 -3.42 3.20
C GLY A 114 6.81 -4.94 3.19
N PHE A 115 8.00 -5.49 3.42
CA PHE A 115 8.20 -6.94 3.52
C PHE A 115 7.47 -7.56 4.73
N VAL A 116 7.54 -6.89 5.90
CA VAL A 116 6.83 -7.33 7.11
C VAL A 116 5.31 -7.34 6.88
N LEU A 117 4.76 -6.27 6.31
CA LEU A 117 3.34 -6.18 5.97
C LEU A 117 2.94 -7.23 4.95
N TYR A 118 3.75 -7.48 3.93
CA TYR A 118 3.47 -8.50 2.93
C TYR A 118 3.46 -9.92 3.51
N TYR A 119 4.43 -10.23 4.39
CA TYR A 119 4.49 -11.51 5.09
C TYR A 119 3.23 -11.74 5.93
N PHE A 120 2.86 -10.77 6.76
CA PHE A 120 1.67 -10.88 7.61
C PHE A 120 0.37 -10.84 6.83
N PHE A 121 0.31 -10.09 5.72
CA PHE A 121 -0.83 -10.11 4.81
C PHE A 121 -1.04 -11.52 4.26
N LYS A 122 0.02 -12.20 3.79
CA LYS A 122 -0.07 -13.58 3.30
C LYS A 122 -0.50 -14.55 4.42
N LYS A 123 -0.05 -14.33 5.66
CA LYS A 123 -0.33 -15.18 6.82
C LYS A 123 -1.75 -15.02 7.38
N TYR A 124 -2.29 -13.80 7.40
CA TYR A 124 -3.53 -13.49 8.12
C TYR A 124 -4.72 -13.14 7.22
N LYS A 125 -4.54 -13.06 5.90
CA LYS A 125 -5.67 -12.89 4.95
C LYS A 125 -6.68 -14.02 5.11
N VAL A 126 -7.96 -13.68 5.08
CA VAL A 126 -9.06 -14.66 5.03
C VAL A 126 -9.38 -14.91 3.56
N GLU A 127 -8.92 -16.04 3.01
CA GLU A 127 -9.23 -16.41 1.61
C GLU A 127 -10.72 -16.71 1.39
N ASN A 128 -11.46 -17.06 2.46
CA ASN A 128 -12.86 -17.52 2.43
C ASN A 128 -13.95 -16.43 2.35
N ILE A 129 -13.66 -15.23 1.84
CA ILE A 129 -14.75 -14.29 1.45
C ILE A 129 -15.47 -14.80 0.18
N ILE A 130 -14.83 -15.71 -0.58
CA ILE A 130 -15.33 -16.23 -1.86
C ILE A 130 -16.45 -17.29 -1.70
N TYR A 131 -16.63 -17.89 -0.51
CA TYR A 131 -17.55 -19.03 -0.36
C TYR A 131 -19.05 -18.69 -0.25
N LYS A 132 -19.41 -17.42 -0.12
CA LYS A 132 -20.82 -17.05 0.06
C LYS A 132 -21.61 -16.89 -1.23
N GLU A 133 -20.96 -16.68 -2.37
CA GLU A 133 -21.69 -16.60 -3.63
C GLU A 133 -22.02 -17.98 -4.20
N LYS A 134 -21.12 -18.97 -4.07
CA LYS A 134 -21.42 -20.32 -4.53
C LYS A 134 -22.50 -21.03 -3.71
N GLN A 135 -22.58 -20.76 -2.40
CA GLN A 135 -23.61 -21.38 -1.55
C GLN A 135 -25.02 -20.82 -1.80
N ASN A 136 -25.16 -19.52 -2.11
CA ASN A 136 -26.48 -18.96 -2.42
C ASN A 136 -27.01 -19.40 -3.79
N THR A 137 -26.15 -19.64 -4.79
CA THR A 137 -26.60 -20.15 -6.10
C THR A 137 -26.99 -21.64 -6.05
N GLU A 138 -26.45 -22.41 -5.10
CA GLU A 138 -26.77 -23.84 -4.94
C GLU A 138 -27.99 -24.08 -4.04
N THR A 139 -28.37 -23.13 -3.18
CA THR A 139 -29.59 -23.23 -2.35
C THR A 139 -30.86 -22.69 -3.01
N GLU A 140 -30.76 -21.92 -4.10
CA GLU A 140 -31.94 -21.47 -4.88
C GLU A 140 -32.37 -22.46 -5.98
N ILE A 141 -31.62 -23.55 -6.19
CA ILE A 141 -31.91 -24.61 -7.19
C ILE A 141 -32.37 -25.92 -6.50
N LYS A 142 -32.82 -25.87 -5.25
CA LYS A 142 -33.45 -27.00 -4.56
C LYS A 142 -34.85 -26.69 -4.08
#